data_AF-A0A7W8FTV1-F1
#
_entry.id   AF-A0A7W8FTV1-F1
#
_cell.length_a   1.000
_cell.length_b   1.000
_cell.length_c   1.000
_cell.angle_alpha   90.00
_cell.angle_beta   90.00
_cell.angle_gamma   90.00
#
_symmetry.space_group_name_H-M   'P 1'
#
loop_
_entity.id
_entity.type
_entity.pdbx_description
1 polymer ?
#
loop_
_entity_poly.entity_id
_entity_poly.type
_entity_poly.pdbx_seq_one_letter_code
_entity_poly.pdbx_strand_id
1 'polypeptide(L)' 'MKVKVNSRMPHPYEKYEKYENTELWKKIDQALDELVENQDIEEITKREYIVGYICKKVIETKELK' A
#
# COMPACT_ATOMS: atom_id res chain seq x y z
N MET A 1 34.38 18.31 -1.53
CA MET A 1 32.99 18.80 -1.31
C MET A 1 32.14 17.60 -0.89
N LYS A 2 31.50 17.65 0.29
CA LYS A 2 30.55 16.59 0.70
C LYS A 2 29.24 16.88 -0.01
N VAL A 3 28.88 16.04 -0.98
CA VAL A 3 27.57 16.12 -1.64
C VAL A 3 26.53 15.80 -0.56
N LYS A 4 25.79 16.82 -0.10
CA LYS A 4 24.59 16.59 0.69
C LYS A 4 23.57 15.99 -0.28
N VAL A 5 23.46 14.67 -0.29
CA VAL A 5 22.30 14.00 -0.90
C VAL A 5 21.07 14.61 -0.24
N ASN A 6 20.29 15.36 -1.02
CA ASN A 6 19.04 15.92 -0.56
C ASN A 6 18.00 14.78 -0.57
N SER A 7 17.95 14.02 0.52
CA SER A 7 17.15 12.79 0.67
C SER A 7 15.64 13.03 0.82
N ARG A 8 15.02 13.85 -0.05
CA ARG A 8 13.58 14.15 0.04
C ARG A 8 12.91 14.25 -1.33
N MET A 9 13.11 13.27 -2.19
CA MET A 9 12.04 12.96 -3.13
C MET A 9 11.04 12.10 -2.37
N PRO A 10 9.84 12.60 -2.02
CA PRO A 10 8.84 11.75 -1.38
C PRO A 10 8.64 10.56 -2.30
N HIS A 11 8.94 9.36 -1.79
CA HIS A 11 8.74 8.17 -2.58
C HIS A 11 7.25 8.16 -2.98
N PRO A 12 6.86 7.80 -4.22
CA PRO A 12 5.47 7.92 -4.69
C PRO A 12 4.44 7.27 -3.75
N TYR A 13 4.92 6.34 -2.92
CA TYR A 13 4.16 5.49 -2.03
C TYR A 13 4.20 5.89 -0.54
N GLU A 14 4.92 6.96 -0.14
CA GLU A 14 4.74 7.59 1.20
C GLU A 14 3.28 8.02 1.42
N LYS A 15 2.51 8.16 0.32
CA LYS A 15 1.07 8.51 0.34
C LYS A 15 0.18 7.44 0.99
N TYR A 16 0.67 6.22 1.18
CA TYR A 16 -0.12 5.11 1.71
C TYR A 16 0.04 4.90 3.21
N GLU A 17 1.01 5.54 3.86
CA GLU A 17 1.24 5.47 5.31
C GLU A 17 0.00 5.83 6.11
N LYS A 18 -0.82 6.77 5.62
CA LYS A 18 -2.09 7.17 6.26
C LYS A 18 -3.14 6.05 6.34
N TYR A 19 -2.95 4.97 5.60
CA TYR A 19 -3.82 3.78 5.64
C TYR A 19 -3.24 2.67 6.50
N GLU A 20 -1.93 2.71 6.80
CA GLU A 20 -1.29 1.73 7.66
C GLU A 20 -1.96 1.73 9.03
N ASN A 21 -2.08 0.55 9.63
CA ASN A 21 -2.77 0.31 10.90
C ASN A 21 -4.30 0.47 10.89
N THR A 22 -4.92 0.83 9.76
CA THR A 22 -6.40 0.80 9.67
C THR A 22 -6.92 -0.63 9.60
N GLU A 23 -8.15 -0.85 10.07
CA GLU A 23 -8.81 -2.17 9.96
C GLU A 23 -9.01 -2.61 8.50
N LEU A 24 -9.18 -1.64 7.59
CA LEU A 24 -9.26 -1.91 6.15
C LEU A 24 -7.92 -2.46 5.63
N TRP A 25 -6.81 -1.84 6.01
CA TRP A 25 -5.46 -2.29 5.66
C TRP A 25 -5.22 -3.72 6.13
N LYS A 26 -5.44 -4.00 7.42
CA LYS A 26 -5.21 -5.35 7.99
C LYS A 26 -6.01 -6.43 7.26
N LYS A 27 -7.27 -6.15 6.93
CA LYS A 27 -8.12 -7.10 6.19
C LYS A 27 -7.64 -7.35 4.76
N ILE A 28 -7.21 -6.30 4.06
CA ILE A 28 -6.69 -6.45 2.70
C ILE A 28 -5.34 -7.18 2.73
N ASP A 29 -4.47 -6.84 3.67
CA ASP A 29 -3.17 -7.48 3.87
C ASP A 29 -3.33 -8.99 4.11
N GLN A 30 -4.21 -9.39 5.03
CA GLN A 30 -4.55 -10.79 5.27
C GLN A 30 -5.17 -11.47 4.03
N ALA A 31 -6.06 -10.78 3.29
CA ALA A 31 -6.63 -11.35 2.08
C ALA A 31 -5.56 -11.59 1.00
N LEU A 32 -4.54 -10.73 0.91
CA LEU A 32 -3.41 -10.94 -0.01
C LEU A 32 -2.50 -12.09 0.45
N ASP A 33 -2.30 -12.30 1.75
CA ASP A 33 -1.64 -13.51 2.27
C ASP A 33 -2.35 -14.77 1.77
N GLU A 34 -3.67 -14.87 1.99
CA GLU A 34 -4.47 -16.03 1.58
C GLU A 34 -4.39 -16.29 0.06
N LEU A 35 -4.42 -15.23 -0.76
CA LEU A 35 -4.33 -15.35 -2.22
C LEU A 35 -2.94 -15.77 -2.71
N VAL A 36 -1.87 -15.30 -2.05
CA VAL A 36 -0.50 -15.71 -2.39
C VAL A 36 -0.25 -17.15 -1.93
N GLU A 37 -0.71 -17.53 -0.74
CA GLU A 37 -0.61 -18.90 -0.22
C GLU A 37 -1.33 -19.91 -1.11
N ASN A 38 -2.52 -19.55 -1.61
CA ASN A 38 -3.28 -20.37 -2.55
C ASN A 38 -2.73 -20.36 -3.98
N GLN A 39 -1.68 -19.59 -4.25
CA GLN A 39 -1.10 -19.37 -5.57
C GLN A 39 -2.08 -18.76 -6.60
N ASP A 40 -3.11 -18.07 -6.11
CA ASP A 40 -4.08 -17.38 -6.98
C ASP A 40 -3.46 -16.13 -7.62
N ILE A 41 -2.49 -15.50 -6.94
CA ILE A 41 -1.73 -14.34 -7.41
C ILE A 41 -0.24 -14.46 -7.08
N GLU A 42 0.57 -13.72 -7.83
CA GLU A 42 1.99 -13.47 -7.50
C GLU A 42 2.21 -11.95 -7.36
N GLU A 43 2.85 -11.54 -6.26
CA GLU A 43 3.19 -10.14 -6.04
C GLU A 43 4.56 -9.80 -6.62
N ILE A 44 4.55 -8.91 -7.62
CA ILE A 44 5.78 -8.43 -8.27
C ILE A 44 6.31 -7.10 -7.70
N THR A 45 5.56 -6.51 -6.77
CA THR A 45 5.91 -5.27 -6.05
C THR A 45 5.69 -5.45 -4.56
N LYS A 46 6.25 -4.56 -3.73
CA LYS A 46 6.06 -4.62 -2.28
C LYS A 46 4.57 -4.58 -1.90
N ARG A 47 4.20 -5.44 -0.95
CA ARG A 47 2.82 -5.57 -0.45
C ARG A 47 2.22 -4.25 0.04
N GLU A 48 2.98 -3.45 0.76
CA GLU A 48 2.57 -2.12 1.25
C GLU A 48 2.02 -1.22 0.13
N TYR A 49 2.53 -1.34 -1.10
CA TYR A 49 2.07 -0.55 -2.25
C TYR A 49 0.75 -1.06 -2.80
N ILE A 50 0.58 -2.38 -2.81
CA ILE A 50 -0.63 -3.05 -3.28
C ILE A 50 -1.77 -2.78 -2.30
N VAL A 51 -1.55 -3.06 -1.01
CA VAL A 51 -2.52 -2.80 0.07
C VAL A 51 -2.88 -1.31 0.11
N GLY A 52 -1.88 -0.43 0.08
CA GLY A 52 -2.09 1.02 0.09
C GLY A 52 -2.92 1.55 -1.07
N TYR A 53 -2.69 1.02 -2.29
CA TYR A 53 -3.47 1.39 -3.46
C TYR A 53 -4.92 0.92 -3.37
N ILE A 54 -5.15 -0.31 -2.91
CA ILE A 54 -6.51 -0.85 -2.73
C ILE A 54 -7.25 -0.05 -1.65
N CYS A 55 -6.62 0.22 -0.50
CA CYS A 55 -7.17 1.08 0.56
C CYS A 55 -7.61 2.43 0.01
N LYS A 56 -6.76 3.08 -0.79
CA LYS A 56 -7.08 4.36 -1.45
C LYS A 56 -8.34 4.23 -2.30
N LYS A 57 -8.44 3.23 -3.16
CA LYS A 57 -9.60 3.04 -4.06
C LYS A 57 -10.90 2.76 -3.32
N VAL A 58 -10.85 1.94 -2.28
CA VAL A 58 -12.02 1.63 -1.46
C VAL A 58 -12.53 2.87 -0.74
N ILE A 59 -11.62 3.68 -0.17
CA ILE A 59 -11.98 4.92 0.53
C ILE A 59 -12.50 5.97 -0.45
N GLU A 60 -11.84 6.20 -1.58
CA GLU A 60 -12.34 7.08 -2.65
C GLU A 60 -13.76 6.69 -3.08
N THR A 61 -14.07 5.39 -3.14
CA THR A 61 -15.42 4.90 -3.48
C THR A 61 -16.46 5.19 -2.39
N LYS A 62 -16.07 5.24 -1.11
CA LYS A 62 -16.98 5.57 0.00
C LYS A 62 -17.36 7.04 0.02
N GLU A 63 -16.44 7.93 -0.33
CA GLU A 63 -16.63 9.38 -0.38
C GLU A 63 -17.47 9.84 -1.60
N LEU A 64 -17.75 8.94 -2.54
CA LEU A 64 -18.58 9.19 -3.73
C LEU A 64 -20.08 8.89 -3.52
N LYS A 65 -20.51 8.66 -2.27
CA LYS A 65 -21.91 8.38 -1.90
C LYS A 65 -22.49 9.51 -1.05
#